data_AF-A0A2V8PLR8-F1
#
_entry.id   AF-A0A2V8PLR8-F1
#
_cell.length_a   1.000
_cell.length_b   1.000
_cell.length_c   1.000
_cell.angle_alpha   90.00
_cell.angle_beta   90.00
_cell.angle_gamma   90.00
#
_symmetry.space_group_name_H-M   'P 1'
#
loop_
_entity.id
_entity.type
_entity.pdbx_description
1 polymer ?
#
loop_
_entity_poly.entity_id
_entity_poly.type
_entity_poly.pdbx_seq_one_letter_code
_entity_poly.pdbx_strand_id
1 'polypeptide(L)'
;MNRKLIRTTLADVKARREIAHQRDQANGGMQRSGMPPPRGPQPSSIQVRKRQPPPTETHAEIYYYKKQIDAHTSMVLVLDDGEEVEGTIEWYDRGALKINRRSAPNLLVLKRHIKYIYKAEERGPQPVRVEETEPEAADFN
;
A
#
# COMPACT_ATOMS: atom_id res chain seq x y z
N MET A 1 29.02 -9.95 28.78
CA MET A 1 27.83 -10.76 28.45
C MET A 1 27.47 -10.49 26.97
N ASN A 2 28.01 -11.26 26.04
CA ASN A 2 27.89 -10.96 24.60
C ASN A 2 26.64 -11.64 24.02
N ARG A 3 25.53 -10.91 23.93
CA ARG A 3 24.30 -11.39 23.29
C ARG A 3 24.38 -11.13 21.78
N LYS A 4 24.84 -12.12 21.02
CA LYS A 4 24.79 -12.07 19.55
C LYS A 4 23.32 -12.05 19.11
N LEU A 5 22.91 -11.03 18.36
CA LEU A 5 21.60 -11.00 17.70
C LEU A 5 21.58 -12.07 16.61
N ILE A 6 20.64 -13.02 16.72
CA ILE A 6 20.40 -14.00 15.67
C ILE A 6 19.60 -13.31 14.56
N ARG A 7 20.24 -12.95 13.45
CA ARG A 7 19.55 -12.49 12.24
C ARG A 7 19.11 -13.71 11.45
N THR A 8 17.84 -14.09 11.58
CA THR A 8 17.21 -15.04 10.67
C THR A 8 17.16 -14.43 9.27
N THR A 9 17.64 -15.16 8.28
CA THR A 9 17.62 -14.69 6.89
C THR A 9 16.25 -15.00 6.25
N LEU A 10 15.92 -14.32 5.14
CA LEU A 10 14.72 -14.63 4.37
C LEU A 10 14.68 -16.10 3.89
N ALA A 11 15.85 -16.73 3.72
CA ALA A 11 15.97 -18.15 3.41
C ALA A 11 15.50 -19.05 4.58
N ASP A 12 15.85 -18.70 5.83
CA ASP A 12 15.44 -19.45 7.04
C ASP A 12 13.92 -19.43 7.26
N VAL A 13 13.28 -18.30 6.94
CA VAL A 13 11.82 -18.14 7.08
C VAL A 13 11.08 -18.96 6.01
N LYS A 14 11.61 -19.01 4.78
CA LYS A 14 11.02 -19.81 3.69
C LYS A 14 11.13 -21.31 3.96
N ALA A 15 12.29 -21.79 4.44
CA ALA A 15 12.51 -23.20 4.75
C ALA A 15 11.58 -23.72 5.87
N ARG A 16 11.28 -22.92 6.89
CA ARG A 16 10.32 -23.28 7.95
C ARG A 16 8.88 -23.43 7.44
N ARG A 17 8.49 -22.65 6.42
CA ARG A 17 7.15 -22.71 5.83
C ARG A 17 6.95 -23.94 4.96
N GLU A 18 8.00 -24.41 4.28
CA GLU A 18 7.96 -25.65 3.47
C GLU A 18 7.87 -26.91 4.34
N ILE A 19 8.59 -26.96 5.48
CA ILE A 19 8.53 -28.10 6.41
C ILE A 19 7.14 -28.26 7.05
N ALA A 20 6.43 -27.15 7.32
CA ALA A 20 5.09 -27.19 7.87
C ALA A 20 4.07 -27.78 6.88
N HIS A 21 4.17 -27.45 5.59
CA HIS A 21 3.27 -27.99 4.56
C HIS A 21 3.52 -29.48 4.22
N GLN A 22 4.73 -30.00 4.47
CA GLN A 22 5.04 -31.41 4.23
C GLN A 22 4.57 -32.33 5.37
N ARG A 23 4.45 -31.80 6.60
CA ARG A 23 3.98 -32.56 7.77
C ARG A 23 2.48 -32.88 7.75
N ASP A 24 1.67 -32.07 7.09
CA ASP A 24 0.22 -32.35 6.94
C ASP A 24 -0.09 -33.44 5.90
N GLN A 25 0.85 -33.82 5.03
CA GLN A 25 0.66 -34.94 4.09
C GLN A 25 1.08 -36.31 4.67
N ALA A 26 1.86 -36.34 5.76
CA ALA A 26 2.49 -37.57 6.24
C ALA A 26 1.73 -38.31 7.35
N ASN A 27 0.57 -37.81 7.80
CA ASN A 27 -0.20 -38.44 8.89
C ASN A 27 -1.62 -38.84 8.49
N GLY A 28 -1.75 -39.54 7.36
CA GLY A 28 -3.00 -40.13 6.88
C GLY A 28 -2.83 -41.58 6.44
N GLY A 29 -2.91 -42.51 7.40
CA GLY A 29 -3.49 -43.84 7.16
C GLY A 29 -2.56 -44.98 6.72
N MET A 30 -2.16 -45.80 7.68
CA MET A 30 -1.78 -47.20 7.47
C MET A 30 -3.05 -48.07 7.48
N GLN A 31 -3.41 -48.74 6.36
CA GLN A 31 -3.91 -50.13 6.31
C GLN A 31 -4.34 -50.62 4.90
N ARG A 32 -3.77 -51.77 4.52
CA ARG A 32 -4.34 -52.95 3.81
C ARG A 32 -4.52 -52.98 2.27
N SER A 33 -3.70 -53.87 1.69
CA SER A 33 -3.84 -54.75 0.51
C SER A 33 -5.21 -54.91 -0.19
N GLY A 34 -5.21 -54.77 -1.53
CA GLY A 34 -6.23 -55.30 -2.46
C GLY A 34 -6.32 -54.57 -3.83
N MET A 35 -6.08 -55.28 -4.93
CA MET A 35 -6.14 -54.85 -6.35
C MET A 35 -7.63 -54.79 -6.85
N PRO A 36 -8.00 -54.04 -7.93
CA PRO A 36 -9.24 -53.26 -8.02
C PRO A 36 -10.34 -53.88 -8.92
N PRO A 37 -11.58 -53.35 -8.91
CA PRO A 37 -12.57 -53.56 -9.98
C PRO A 37 -12.59 -52.39 -11.00
N PRO A 38 -13.15 -52.59 -12.21
CA PRO A 38 -12.97 -51.69 -13.35
C PRO A 38 -13.83 -50.42 -13.24
N ARG A 39 -13.24 -49.30 -13.68
CA ARG A 39 -13.85 -47.98 -13.78
C ARG A 39 -14.93 -47.93 -14.87
N GLY A 40 -16.17 -47.67 -14.49
CA GLY A 40 -17.15 -47.03 -15.36
C GLY A 40 -16.86 -45.52 -15.48
N PRO A 41 -17.32 -44.84 -16.56
CA PRO A 41 -17.11 -43.42 -16.76
C PRO A 41 -17.99 -42.62 -15.79
N GLN A 42 -17.40 -42.15 -14.69
CA GLN A 42 -18.02 -41.16 -13.81
C GLN A 42 -18.02 -39.79 -14.50
N PRO A 43 -19.14 -39.05 -14.52
CA PRO A 43 -19.16 -37.70 -15.06
C PRO A 43 -18.23 -36.82 -14.23
N SER A 44 -17.25 -36.20 -14.90
CA SER A 44 -16.33 -35.23 -14.30
C SER A 44 -17.14 -34.04 -13.78
N SER A 45 -17.49 -34.06 -12.50
CA SER A 45 -18.02 -32.88 -11.83
C SER A 45 -16.99 -31.76 -11.98
N ILE A 46 -17.31 -30.75 -12.77
CA ILE A 46 -16.55 -29.50 -12.85
C ILE A 46 -16.52 -28.96 -11.42
N GLN A 47 -15.40 -29.17 -10.74
CA GLN A 47 -15.13 -28.54 -9.46
C GLN A 47 -14.95 -27.06 -9.75
N VAL A 48 -16.06 -26.32 -9.70
CA VAL A 48 -16.06 -24.86 -9.68
C VAL A 48 -15.25 -24.48 -8.45
N ARG A 49 -13.97 -24.18 -8.66
CA ARG A 49 -13.09 -23.63 -7.63
C ARG A 49 -13.78 -22.36 -7.13
N LYS A 50 -14.39 -22.44 -5.95
CA LYS A 50 -14.94 -21.29 -5.25
C LYS A 50 -13.82 -20.26 -5.18
N ARG A 51 -13.96 -19.17 -5.96
CA ARG A 51 -12.98 -18.08 -5.96
C ARG A 51 -12.94 -17.57 -4.53
N GLN A 52 -11.80 -17.72 -3.86
CA GLN A 52 -11.64 -17.11 -2.55
C GLN A 52 -11.82 -15.60 -2.70
N PRO A 53 -12.56 -14.96 -1.79
CA PRO A 53 -12.70 -13.51 -1.82
C PRO A 53 -11.31 -12.87 -1.76
N PRO A 54 -11.14 -11.71 -2.43
CA PRO A 54 -9.86 -11.00 -2.41
C PRO A 54 -9.40 -10.79 -0.95
N PRO A 55 -8.10 -10.97 -0.66
CA PRO A 55 -7.57 -10.63 0.64
C PRO A 55 -7.94 -9.19 1.00
N THR A 56 -8.37 -8.97 2.24
CA THR A 56 -8.71 -7.64 2.76
C THR A 56 -7.53 -6.68 2.74
N GLU A 57 -6.29 -7.20 2.71
CA GLU A 57 -5.06 -6.41 2.66
C GLU A 57 -4.31 -6.67 1.36
N THR A 58 -4.37 -5.70 0.44
CA THR A 58 -3.73 -5.79 -0.88
C THR A 58 -2.32 -5.18 -0.91
N HIS A 59 -1.87 -4.58 0.19
CA HIS A 59 -0.56 -3.89 0.34
C HIS A 59 -0.31 -2.74 -0.65
N ALA A 60 -1.28 -2.38 -1.49
CA ALA A 60 -1.12 -1.39 -2.55
C ALA A 60 -0.67 -0.02 -2.02
N GLU A 61 -1.22 0.40 -0.88
CA GLU A 61 -0.87 1.66 -0.21
C GLU A 61 0.61 1.70 0.20
N ILE A 62 1.13 0.61 0.77
CA ILE A 62 2.53 0.49 1.19
C ILE A 62 3.45 0.60 -0.03
N TYR A 63 3.11 -0.08 -1.13
CA TYR A 63 3.87 0.01 -2.37
C TYR A 63 3.83 1.42 -2.97
N TYR A 64 2.68 2.09 -2.92
CA TYR A 64 2.52 3.45 -3.40
C TYR A 64 3.42 4.42 -2.62
N TYR A 65 3.34 4.43 -1.29
CA TYR A 65 4.18 5.33 -0.47
C TYR A 65 5.65 5.04 -0.63
N LYS A 66 6.05 3.76 -0.60
CA LYS A 66 7.46 3.40 -0.80
C LYS A 66 7.99 3.97 -2.12
N LYS A 67 7.22 3.82 -3.20
CA LYS A 67 7.59 4.37 -4.52
C LYS A 67 7.75 5.89 -4.49
N GLN A 68 6.86 6.62 -3.81
CA GLN A 68 6.94 8.09 -3.74
C GLN A 68 8.09 8.57 -2.85
N ILE A 69 8.38 7.87 -1.74
CA ILE A 69 9.50 8.16 -0.84
C ILE A 69 10.83 7.94 -1.57
N ASP A 70 11.01 6.78 -2.21
CA ASP A 70 12.24 6.45 -2.93
C ASP A 70 12.50 7.47 -4.06
N ALA A 71 11.45 7.89 -4.77
CA ALA A 71 11.52 8.89 -5.83
C ALA A 71 11.54 10.35 -5.32
N HIS A 72 11.44 10.59 -4.01
CA HIS A 72 11.32 11.92 -3.41
C HIS A 72 10.26 12.79 -4.11
N THR A 73 9.13 12.18 -4.46
CA THR A 73 8.08 12.85 -5.24
C THR A 73 7.40 13.92 -4.40
N SER A 74 7.25 15.12 -4.97
CA SER A 74 6.42 16.17 -4.38
C SER A 74 4.95 15.76 -4.46
N MET A 75 4.32 15.67 -3.29
CA MET A 75 2.93 15.25 -3.12
C MET A 75 2.13 16.40 -2.52
N VAL A 76 0.83 16.44 -2.84
CA VAL A 76 -0.13 17.32 -2.20
C VAL A 76 -1.15 16.46 -1.46
N LEU A 77 -1.28 16.68 -0.16
CA LEU A 77 -2.27 16.04 0.70
C LEU A 77 -3.40 17.02 0.91
N VAL A 78 -4.60 16.66 0.47
CA VAL A 78 -5.82 17.43 0.75
C VAL A 78 -6.50 16.85 1.97
N LEU A 79 -6.65 17.67 3.00
CA LEU A 79 -7.29 17.30 4.25
C LEU A 79 -8.82 17.40 4.15
N ASP A 80 -9.52 16.86 5.16
CA ASP A 80 -10.99 16.86 5.19
C ASP A 80 -11.61 18.26 5.23
N ASP A 81 -10.91 19.24 5.79
CA ASP A 81 -11.29 20.65 5.85
C ASP A 81 -10.97 21.43 4.56
N GLY A 82 -10.28 20.79 3.61
CA GLY A 82 -9.83 21.39 2.37
C GLY A 82 -8.45 22.04 2.44
N GLU A 83 -7.75 21.99 3.57
CA GLU A 83 -6.35 22.44 3.65
C GLU A 83 -5.46 21.56 2.75
N GLU A 84 -4.58 22.20 1.97
CA GLU A 84 -3.61 21.52 1.12
C GLU A 84 -2.22 21.58 1.73
N VAL A 85 -1.65 20.41 2.02
CA VAL A 85 -0.28 20.28 2.52
C VAL A 85 0.61 19.75 1.39
N GLU A 86 1.48 20.61 0.86
CA GLU A 86 2.47 20.25 -0.14
C GLU A 86 3.81 19.86 0.50
N GLY A 87 4.39 18.73 0.06
CA GLY A 87 5.71 18.30 0.50
C GLY A 87 6.08 16.90 0.01
N THR A 88 7.21 16.39 0.50
CA THR A 88 7.67 15.03 0.19
C THR A 88 7.38 14.11 1.37
N ILE A 89 6.91 12.89 1.10
CA ILE A 89 6.73 11.87 2.14
C ILE A 89 8.12 11.36 2.53
N GLU A 90 8.48 11.41 3.80
CA GLU A 90 9.72 10.83 4.31
C GLU A 90 9.50 9.46 4.95
N TRP A 91 8.33 9.28 5.57
CA TRP A 91 8.00 8.09 6.33
C TRP A 91 6.49 7.86 6.37
N TYR A 92 6.10 6.58 6.46
CA TYR A 92 4.71 6.17 6.61
C TYR A 92 4.58 5.17 7.77
N ASP A 93 3.43 5.22 8.43
CA ASP A 93 2.98 4.23 9.39
C ASP A 93 1.62 3.67 8.96
N ARG A 94 1.03 2.81 9.79
CA ARG A 94 -0.36 2.38 9.68
C ARG A 94 -1.33 3.57 9.70
N GLY A 95 -1.14 4.53 10.59
CA GLY A 95 -2.10 5.61 10.84
C GLY A 95 -1.66 7.02 10.45
N ALA A 96 -0.41 7.22 10.05
CA ALA A 96 0.16 8.54 9.84
C ALA A 96 1.16 8.57 8.69
N LEU A 97 1.42 9.77 8.17
CA LEU A 97 2.46 10.10 7.20
C LEU A 97 3.29 11.27 7.71
N LYS A 98 4.61 11.16 7.62
CA LYS A 98 5.53 12.28 7.91
C LYS A 98 5.88 12.99 6.60
N ILE A 99 5.55 14.27 6.54
CA ILE A 99 5.74 15.13 5.38
C ILE A 99 6.82 16.17 5.68
N ASN A 100 7.82 16.26 4.80
CA ASN A 100 8.81 17.33 4.81
C ASN A 100 8.39 18.43 3.84
N ARG A 101 8.34 19.67 4.34
CA ARG A 101 7.92 20.85 3.59
C ARG A 101 9.12 21.76 3.37
N ARG A 102 9.27 22.30 2.16
CA ARG A 102 10.44 23.14 1.81
C ARG A 102 10.55 24.44 2.61
N SER A 103 9.42 25.11 2.83
CA SER A 103 9.35 26.45 3.44
C SER A 103 8.71 26.45 4.83
N ALA A 104 8.45 25.28 5.40
CA ALA A 104 7.71 25.14 6.65
C ALA A 104 8.19 23.92 7.46
N PRO A 105 7.91 23.85 8.77
CA PRO A 105 8.29 22.71 9.59
C PRO A 105 7.67 21.40 9.10
N ASN A 106 8.35 20.29 9.39
CA ASN A 106 7.85 18.94 9.10
C ASN A 106 6.53 18.68 9.85
N LEU A 107 5.60 18.02 9.17
CA LEU A 107 4.30 17.65 9.73
C LEU A 107 4.15 16.14 9.82
N LEU A 108 3.48 15.70 10.87
CA LEU A 108 2.96 14.35 10.98
C LEU A 108 1.44 14.41 10.77
N VAL A 109 0.99 13.97 9.61
CA VAL A 109 -0.42 14.01 9.21
C VAL A 109 -1.06 12.65 9.48
N LEU A 110 -2.19 12.64 10.19
CA LEU A 110 -2.92 11.40 10.44
C LEU A 110 -3.76 11.05 9.20
N LYS A 111 -3.65 9.81 8.73
CA LYS A 111 -4.33 9.36 7.50
C LYS A 111 -5.85 9.49 7.55
N ARG A 112 -6.44 9.40 8.75
CA ARG A 112 -7.89 9.57 8.97
C ARG A 112 -8.40 10.98 8.63
N HIS A 113 -7.51 11.96 8.51
CA HIS A 113 -7.84 13.35 8.17
C HIS A 113 -7.46 13.70 6.72
N ILE A 114 -6.94 12.73 5.97
CA ILE A 114 -6.55 12.92 4.58
C ILE A 114 -7.72 12.48 3.70
N LYS A 115 -8.26 13.41 2.92
CA LYS A 115 -9.32 13.16 1.97
C LYS A 115 -8.78 12.45 0.72
N TYR A 116 -7.73 13.00 0.13
CA TYR A 116 -6.99 12.39 -0.98
C TYR A 116 -5.57 12.94 -1.07
N ILE A 117 -4.72 12.22 -1.82
CA ILE A 117 -3.34 12.60 -2.09
C ILE A 117 -3.12 12.51 -3.59
N TYR A 118 -2.45 13.48 -4.16
CA TYR A 118 -2.05 13.47 -5.57
C TYR A 118 -0.62 13.99 -5.71
N LYS A 119 -0.01 13.75 -6.86
CA LYS A 119 1.33 14.28 -7.10
C LYS A 119 1.25 15.75 -7.45
N ALA A 120 2.20 16.55 -6.99
CA ALA A 120 2.21 17.99 -7.27
C ALA A 120 2.26 18.29 -8.79
N GLU A 121 2.87 17.42 -9.60
CA GLU A 121 2.90 17.53 -11.07
C GLU A 121 1.50 17.45 -11.72
N GLU A 122 0.53 16.82 -11.05
CA GLU A 122 -0.84 16.66 -11.54
C GLU A 122 -1.72 17.85 -11.16
N ARG A 123 -1.19 18.85 -10.44
CA ARG A 123 -1.91 20.10 -10.15
C ARG A 123 -2.16 20.81 -11.48
N GLY A 124 -3.39 20.75 -11.95
CA GLY A 124 -3.80 21.42 -13.18
C GLY A 124 -3.51 22.92 -13.13
N PRO A 125 -3.44 23.60 -14.28
CA PRO A 125 -3.29 25.04 -14.32
C PRO A 125 -4.44 25.67 -13.55
N GLN A 126 -4.14 26.26 -12.39
CA GLN A 126 -5.12 27.08 -11.68
C GLN A 126 -5.44 28.27 -12.60
N PRO A 127 -6.71 28.59 -12.86
CA PRO A 127 -7.04 29.84 -13.51
C PRO A 127 -6.47 30.94 -12.62
N VAL A 128 -5.48 31.67 -13.12
CA VAL A 128 -4.93 32.85 -12.45
C VAL A 128 -6.12 33.78 -12.26
N ARG A 129 -6.60 33.92 -11.02
CA ARG A 129 -7.59 34.92 -10.67
C ARG A 129 -6.87 36.24 -10.82
N VAL A 130 -6.95 36.83 -12.01
CA VAL A 130 -6.59 38.22 -12.26
C VAL A 130 -7.50 39.05 -11.35
N GLU A 131 -6.96 39.48 -10.22
CA GLU A 131 -7.56 40.60 -9.50
C GLU A 131 -7.38 41.82 -10.40
N GLU A 132 -8.51 42.32 -10.90
CA GLU A 132 -8.61 43.57 -11.64
C GLU A 132 -8.13 44.69 -10.72
N THR A 133 -6.86 45.06 -10.81
CA THR A 133 -6.40 46.38 -10.35
C THR A 133 -7.06 47.40 -11.26
N GLU A 134 -8.17 47.98 -10.81
CA GLU A 134 -8.75 49.17 -11.43
C GLU A 134 -7.68 50.25 -11.50
N PRO A 135 -7.37 50.84 -12.68
CA PRO A 135 -6.51 51.99 -12.74
C PRO A 135 -7.25 53.16 -12.10
N GLU A 136 -6.75 53.60 -10.95
CA GLU A 136 -7.09 54.87 -10.30
C GLU A 136 -7.04 55.97 -11.38
N ALA A 137 -8.22 56.50 -11.71
CA ALA A 137 -8.37 57.53 -12.70
C ALA A 137 -7.48 58.71 -12.30
N ALA A 138 -6.47 59.00 -13.12
CA ALA A 138 -5.65 60.18 -12.97
C ALA A 138 -6.56 61.40 -13.11
N ASP A 139 -6.87 62.02 -11.97
CA ASP A 139 -7.55 63.31 -11.91
C ASP A 139 -6.73 64.34 -12.70
N PHE A 140 -7.42 64.93 -13.66
CA PHE A 140 -6.95 66.05 -14.45
C PHE A 140 -7.06 67.32 -13.59
N ASN A 141 -5.95 68.01 -13.34
CA ASN A 141 -5.95 69.46 -13.08
C ASN A 141 -4.60 70.11 -13.41
#